data_AF-D7FHT9-F1
#
_entry.id   AF-D7FHT9-F1
#
_cell.length_a   1.000
_cell.length_b   1.000
_cell.length_c   1.000
_cell.angle_alpha   90.00
_cell.angle_beta   90.00
_cell.angle_gamma   90.00
#
_symmetry.space_group_name_H-M   'P 1'
#
loop_
_entity.id
_entity.type
_entity.pdbx_description
1 polymer ?
#
loop_
_entity_poly.entity_id
_entity_poly.type
_entity_poly.pdbx_seq_one_letter_code
_entity_poly.pdbx_strand_id
1 'polypeptide(L)'
;MVRCLMAVLFMVGRGLESPDVMSFLLDMERCPGKPHYDMAPDGPLLLHGCRFRSLNFQYTPENLYCLQEHLESLWEDAAITAARLLNNLEYLAGVTVSAKDLDAFAAFKRALKGSNDQHYSVVDHGEQGRRQDMTWREGLRRLRDMGLGVGQVLGRKGHMPMERRQQGLHYNELVEGLGGKKRERLDRHLAMKAAGVESGETDAFYNAMADQGIPE
;
A
#
# COMPACT_ATOMS: atom_id res chain seq x y z
N MET A 1 6.82 5.73 7.11
CA MET A 1 7.90 4.72 7.04
C MET A 1 7.35 3.31 6.76
N VAL A 2 6.46 2.78 7.60
CA VAL A 2 5.91 1.40 7.48
C VAL A 2 5.38 1.06 6.08
N ARG A 3 4.58 1.94 5.47
CA ARG A 3 3.96 1.69 4.15
C ARG A 3 4.97 1.54 3.00
N CYS A 4 6.14 2.17 3.07
CA CYS A 4 7.18 2.00 2.07
C CYS A 4 7.84 0.63 2.21
N LEU A 5 8.09 0.19 3.44
CA LEU A 5 8.63 -1.16 3.71
C LEU A 5 7.64 -2.23 3.26
N MET A 6 6.36 -2.07 3.59
CA MET A 6 5.31 -2.99 3.15
C MET A 6 5.20 -3.06 1.63
N ALA A 7 5.39 -1.93 0.92
CA ALA A 7 5.43 -1.95 -0.53
C ALA A 7 6.56 -2.85 -1.05
N VAL A 8 7.77 -2.73 -0.49
CA VAL A 8 8.92 -3.57 -0.85
C VAL A 8 8.62 -5.05 -0.59
N LEU A 9 8.06 -5.37 0.59
CA LEU A 9 7.67 -6.73 0.93
C LEU A 9 6.60 -7.30 -0.02
N PHE A 10 5.62 -6.50 -0.42
CA PHE A 10 4.63 -6.91 -1.42
C PHE A 10 5.25 -7.15 -2.79
N MET A 11 6.29 -6.40 -3.17
CA MET A 11 7.00 -6.62 -4.44
C MET A 11 7.78 -7.93 -4.41
N VAL A 12 8.44 -8.25 -3.28
CA VAL A 12 9.08 -9.57 -3.07
C VAL A 12 8.04 -10.70 -3.12
N GLY A 13 6.94 -10.58 -2.38
CA GLY A 13 5.88 -11.60 -2.37
C GLY A 13 5.18 -11.82 -3.72
N ARG A 14 5.25 -10.83 -4.63
CA ARG A 14 4.76 -10.94 -6.01
C ARG A 14 5.81 -11.45 -7.00
N GLY A 15 7.04 -11.71 -6.55
CA GLY A 15 8.17 -12.10 -7.40
C GLY A 15 8.69 -10.98 -8.30
N LEU A 16 8.41 -9.71 -7.97
CA LEU A 16 8.93 -8.56 -8.71
C LEU A 16 10.33 -8.15 -8.24
N GLU A 17 10.68 -8.48 -7.00
CA GLU A 17 11.98 -8.22 -6.36
C GLU A 17 12.52 -9.51 -5.75
N SER A 18 13.85 -9.65 -5.70
CA SER A 18 14.50 -10.72 -4.93
C SER A 18 14.35 -10.46 -3.42
N PRO A 19 14.25 -11.48 -2.55
CA PRO A 19 14.40 -11.31 -1.10
C PRO A 19 15.70 -10.57 -0.70
N ASP A 20 16.76 -10.69 -1.51
CA ASP A 20 18.05 -10.03 -1.29
C ASP A 20 17.99 -8.50 -1.41
N VAL A 21 16.87 -7.94 -1.91
CA VAL A 21 16.66 -6.49 -2.01
C VAL A 21 16.80 -5.80 -0.66
N MET A 22 16.43 -6.48 0.44
CA MET A 22 16.59 -5.91 1.78
C MET A 22 18.06 -5.74 2.16
N SER A 23 18.89 -6.73 1.82
CA SER A 23 20.33 -6.65 2.04
C SER A 23 20.94 -5.51 1.23
N PHE A 24 20.49 -5.33 -0.02
CA PHE A 24 20.90 -4.19 -0.85
C PHE A 24 20.49 -2.84 -0.25
N LEU A 25 19.25 -2.69 0.22
CA LEU A 25 18.75 -1.42 0.78
C LEU A 25 19.39 -1.03 2.12
N LEU A 26 19.95 -2.00 2.85
CA LEU A 26 20.65 -1.77 4.12
C LEU A 26 22.17 -1.60 3.95
N ASP A 27 22.69 -1.86 2.75
CA ASP A 27 24.10 -1.68 2.41
C ASP A 27 24.37 -0.25 1.95
N MET A 28 25.09 0.52 2.77
CA MET A 28 25.40 1.93 2.50
C MET A 28 26.39 2.13 1.34
N GLU A 29 27.17 1.11 0.99
CA GLU A 29 28.10 1.18 -0.15
C GLU A 29 27.34 0.96 -1.47
N ARG A 30 26.38 0.04 -1.47
CA ARG A 30 25.57 -0.29 -2.67
C ARG A 30 24.35 0.61 -2.86
N CYS A 31 23.83 1.16 -1.76
CA CYS A 31 22.68 2.05 -1.72
C CYS A 31 23.00 3.29 -0.87
N PRO A 32 23.88 4.20 -1.36
CA PRO A 32 24.32 5.39 -0.63
C PRO A 32 23.19 6.34 -0.22
N GLY A 33 22.06 6.29 -0.93
CA GLY A 33 20.90 7.12 -0.64
C GLY A 33 19.60 6.39 -0.89
N LYS A 34 18.58 6.74 -0.10
CA LYS A 34 17.24 6.17 -0.16
C LYS A 34 16.68 6.20 -1.60
N PRO A 35 16.35 5.04 -2.22
CA PRO A 35 15.72 5.01 -3.53
C PRO A 35 14.26 5.49 -3.44
N HIS A 36 13.68 5.81 -4.59
CA HIS A 36 12.27 6.17 -4.67
C HIS A 36 11.37 4.98 -4.31
N TYR A 37 10.71 5.01 -3.15
CA TYR A 37 9.75 3.98 -2.75
C TYR A 37 8.33 4.31 -3.20
N ASP A 38 7.64 3.28 -3.71
CA ASP A 38 6.20 3.31 -3.79
C ASP A 38 5.59 3.19 -2.38
N MET A 39 4.45 3.82 -2.16
CA MET A 39 3.68 3.63 -0.93
C MET A 39 2.69 2.49 -1.13
N ALA A 40 2.67 1.52 -0.21
CA ALA A 40 1.59 0.55 -0.14
C ALA A 40 0.24 1.26 0.07
N PRO A 41 -0.89 0.69 -0.35
CA PRO A 41 -2.21 1.28 -0.13
C PRO A 41 -2.44 1.68 1.33
N ASP A 42 -3.22 2.74 1.54
CA ASP A 42 -3.54 3.28 2.87
C ASP A 42 -4.44 2.35 3.70
N GLY A 43 -5.40 1.71 3.03
CA GLY A 43 -6.52 1.01 3.67
C GLY A 43 -6.19 -0.05 4.74
N PRO A 44 -5.19 -0.94 4.57
CA PRO A 44 -4.97 -2.04 5.50
C PRO A 44 -4.10 -1.68 6.73
N LEU A 45 -3.61 -0.44 6.86
CA LEU A 45 -2.74 -0.08 7.98
C LEU A 45 -3.58 0.30 9.22
N LEU A 46 -3.64 -0.60 10.20
CA LEU A 46 -4.34 -0.40 11.47
C LEU A 46 -3.34 -0.23 12.63
N LEU A 47 -3.49 0.86 13.41
CA LEU A 47 -2.81 0.97 14.70
C LEU A 47 -3.54 0.07 15.71
N HIS A 48 -3.02 -1.14 15.91
CA HIS A 48 -3.66 -2.14 16.75
C HIS A 48 -3.56 -1.83 18.26
N GLY A 49 -2.45 -1.24 18.72
CA GLY A 49 -2.30 -0.94 20.13
C GLY A 49 -1.05 -0.12 20.45
N CYS A 50 -1.11 0.56 21.59
CA CYS A 50 -0.03 1.34 22.17
C CYS A 50 0.31 0.77 23.54
N ARG A 51 1.60 0.76 23.90
CA ARG A 51 2.05 0.34 25.23
C ARG A 51 2.64 1.56 25.95
N PHE A 52 2.18 1.76 27.18
CA PHE A 52 2.65 2.83 28.06
C PHE A 52 3.15 2.17 29.35
N ARG A 53 4.37 2.48 29.79
CA ARG A 53 5.01 1.77 30.91
C ARG A 53 4.28 1.97 32.26
N SER A 54 3.62 3.11 32.42
CA SER A 54 3.13 3.59 33.73
C SER A 54 1.62 3.78 33.75
N LEU A 55 0.93 3.33 32.70
CA LEU A 55 -0.52 3.47 32.58
C LEU A 55 -1.15 2.09 32.49
N ASN A 56 -2.01 1.79 33.47
CA ASN A 56 -2.82 0.57 33.47
C ASN A 56 -4.23 0.94 33.03
N PHE A 57 -4.62 0.51 31.83
CA PHE A 57 -5.99 0.69 31.36
C PHE A 57 -6.92 -0.23 32.15
N GLN A 58 -7.97 0.34 32.71
CA GLN A 58 -9.06 -0.42 33.34
C GLN A 58 -10.21 -0.57 32.35
N TYR A 59 -10.89 -1.71 32.41
CA TYR A 59 -12.00 -2.04 31.54
C TYR A 59 -13.24 -2.32 32.37
N THR A 60 -14.37 -1.74 32.00
CA THR A 60 -15.67 -2.06 32.59
C THR A 60 -16.42 -3.05 31.68
N PRO A 61 -17.17 -4.02 32.25
CA PRO A 61 -17.96 -4.95 31.44
C PRO A 61 -18.94 -4.25 30.48
N GLU A 62 -19.55 -3.14 30.91
CA GLU A 62 -20.46 -2.33 30.10
C GLU A 62 -19.78 -1.80 28.82
N ASN A 63 -18.61 -1.16 28.96
CA ASN A 63 -17.88 -0.62 27.82
C ASN A 63 -17.40 -1.71 26.86
N LEU A 64 -16.95 -2.85 27.40
CA LEU A 64 -16.54 -3.99 26.57
C LEU A 64 -17.72 -4.58 25.80
N TYR A 65 -18.87 -4.72 26.45
CA TYR A 65 -20.08 -5.24 25.84
C TYR A 65 -20.59 -4.31 24.72
N CYS A 66 -20.74 -3.01 24.99
CA CYS A 66 -21.18 -2.04 23.98
C CYS A 66 -20.21 -1.95 22.79
N LEU A 67 -18.89 -2.03 23.04
CA LEU A 67 -17.90 -2.06 21.97
C LEU A 67 -18.03 -3.34 21.14
N GLN A 68 -18.22 -4.48 21.79
CA GLN A 68 -18.38 -5.76 21.10
C GLN A 68 -19.64 -5.76 20.23
N GLU A 69 -20.81 -5.38 20.76
CA GLU A 69 -22.04 -5.26 19.98
C GLU A 69 -21.86 -4.33 18.77
N HIS A 70 -21.19 -3.19 18.97
CA HIS A 70 -20.95 -2.25 17.87
C HIS A 70 -20.06 -2.83 16.77
N LEU A 71 -18.96 -3.50 17.15
CA LEU A 71 -18.05 -4.13 16.19
C LEU A 71 -18.71 -5.30 15.45
N GLU A 72 -19.50 -6.10 16.15
CA GLU A 72 -20.28 -7.20 15.55
C GLU A 72 -21.28 -6.65 14.54
N SER A 73 -22.04 -5.60 14.86
CA SER A 73 -22.95 -4.94 13.93
C SER A 73 -22.24 -4.40 12.68
N LEU A 74 -21.09 -3.73 12.84
CA LEU A 74 -20.30 -3.25 11.71
C LEU A 74 -19.78 -4.41 10.83
N TRP A 75 -19.39 -5.52 11.46
CA TRP A 75 -18.92 -6.70 10.75
C TRP A 75 -20.06 -7.37 9.97
N GLU A 76 -21.25 -7.49 10.55
CA GLU A 76 -22.43 -8.05 9.89
C GLU A 76 -22.80 -7.27 8.63
N ASP A 77 -22.85 -5.94 8.72
CA ASP A 77 -23.14 -5.05 7.59
C ASP A 77 -22.08 -5.19 6.48
N ALA A 78 -20.81 -5.22 6.86
CA ALA A 78 -19.70 -5.41 5.93
C ALA A 78 -19.75 -6.79 5.27
N ALA A 79 -20.06 -7.85 6.02
CA ALA A 79 -20.14 -9.23 5.54
C ALA A 79 -21.30 -9.40 4.55
N ILE A 80 -22.48 -8.85 4.84
CA ILE A 80 -23.62 -8.86 3.92
C ILE A 80 -23.29 -8.12 2.63
N THR A 81 -22.65 -6.94 2.73
CA THR A 81 -22.23 -6.16 1.58
C THR A 81 -21.22 -6.94 0.73
N ALA A 82 -20.22 -7.55 1.35
CA ALA A 82 -19.23 -8.38 0.68
C ALA A 82 -19.88 -9.59 -0.03
N ALA A 83 -20.80 -10.29 0.65
CA ALA A 83 -21.52 -11.43 0.08
C ALA A 83 -22.36 -11.03 -1.15
N ARG A 84 -23.06 -9.88 -1.10
CA ARG A 84 -23.81 -9.34 -2.25
C ARG A 84 -22.88 -9.06 -3.43
N LEU A 85 -21.72 -8.43 -3.18
CA LEU A 85 -20.75 -8.13 -4.24
C LEU A 85 -20.16 -9.42 -4.84
N LEU A 86 -19.82 -10.40 -4.01
CA LEU A 86 -19.30 -11.69 -4.47
C LEU A 86 -20.32 -12.44 -5.32
N ASN A 87 -21.58 -12.51 -4.90
CA ASN A 87 -22.66 -13.13 -5.67
C ASN A 87 -22.84 -12.45 -7.04
N ASN A 88 -22.80 -11.11 -7.08
CA ASN A 88 -22.86 -10.38 -8.36
C ASN A 88 -21.66 -10.70 -9.26
N LEU A 89 -20.45 -10.80 -8.71
CA LEU A 89 -19.26 -11.17 -9.47
C LEU A 89 -19.34 -12.61 -10.01
N GLU A 90 -19.87 -13.54 -9.22
CA GLU A 90 -20.10 -14.92 -9.65
C GLU A 90 -21.15 -15.02 -10.76
N TYR A 91 -22.25 -14.29 -10.63
CA TYR A 91 -23.26 -14.18 -11.68
C TYR A 91 -22.64 -13.63 -12.96
N LEU A 92 -21.91 -12.50 -12.88
CA LEU A 92 -21.25 -11.90 -14.04
C LEU A 92 -20.27 -12.89 -14.69
N ALA A 93 -19.55 -13.70 -13.92
CA ALA A 93 -18.61 -14.68 -14.47
C ALA A 93 -19.30 -15.74 -15.36
N GLY A 94 -20.59 -16.02 -15.14
CA GLY A 94 -21.40 -16.93 -15.95
C GLY A 94 -22.07 -16.30 -17.18
N VAL A 95 -22.17 -14.97 -17.25
CA VAL A 95 -22.78 -14.27 -18.40
C VAL A 95 -22.03 -14.60 -19.69
N THR A 96 -22.74 -14.89 -20.77
CA THR A 96 -22.12 -15.22 -22.06
C THR A 96 -21.85 -13.99 -22.90
N VAL A 97 -20.73 -14.00 -23.64
CA VAL A 97 -20.34 -12.93 -24.56
C VAL A 97 -19.88 -13.51 -25.91
N SER A 98 -20.04 -12.72 -26.97
CA SER A 98 -19.54 -13.05 -28.31
C SER A 98 -18.01 -12.86 -28.39
N ALA A 99 -17.32 -13.75 -29.10
CA ALA A 99 -15.89 -13.60 -29.35
C ALA A 99 -15.56 -12.29 -30.09
N LYS A 100 -16.41 -11.87 -31.02
CA LYS A 100 -16.22 -10.65 -31.83
C LYS A 100 -16.31 -9.39 -30.97
N ASP A 101 -17.30 -9.34 -30.08
CA ASP A 101 -17.50 -8.19 -29.18
C ASP A 101 -16.33 -8.05 -28.21
N LEU A 102 -15.78 -9.19 -27.73
CA LEU A 102 -14.61 -9.21 -26.86
C LEU A 102 -13.36 -8.67 -27.58
N ASP A 103 -13.14 -9.08 -28.83
CA ASP A 103 -12.02 -8.61 -29.64
C ASP A 103 -12.15 -7.11 -29.97
N ALA A 104 -13.37 -6.63 -30.28
CA ALA A 104 -13.65 -5.21 -30.48
C ALA A 104 -13.39 -4.39 -29.20
N PHE A 105 -13.85 -4.88 -28.04
CA PHE A 105 -13.57 -4.27 -26.74
C PHE A 105 -12.07 -4.24 -26.44
N ALA A 106 -11.33 -5.32 -26.74
CA ALA A 106 -9.89 -5.37 -26.55
C ALA A 106 -9.15 -4.34 -27.40
N ALA A 107 -9.56 -4.16 -28.67
CA ALA A 107 -9.03 -3.14 -29.55
C ALA A 107 -9.29 -1.73 -29.02
N PHE A 108 -10.53 -1.46 -28.58
CA PHE A 108 -10.92 -0.20 -27.94
C PHE A 108 -10.08 0.09 -26.69
N LYS A 109 -9.93 -0.88 -25.79
CA LYS A 109 -9.14 -0.74 -24.55
C LYS A 109 -7.65 -0.47 -24.82
N ARG A 110 -7.10 -1.00 -25.92
CA ARG A 110 -5.72 -0.67 -26.36
C ARG A 110 -5.60 0.74 -26.92
N ALA A 111 -6.59 1.20 -27.67
CA ALA A 111 -6.64 2.56 -28.20
C ALA A 111 -6.76 3.62 -27.07
N LEU A 112 -7.42 3.27 -25.97
CA LEU A 112 -7.61 4.12 -24.79
C LEU A 112 -6.37 4.38 -23.93
N LYS A 113 -5.20 3.80 -24.22
CA LYS A 113 -3.98 3.94 -23.39
C LYS A 113 -3.37 5.38 -23.37
N GLY A 114 -4.13 6.40 -23.78
CA GLY A 114 -3.76 7.81 -23.81
C GLY A 114 -4.90 8.84 -23.73
N SER A 115 -6.14 8.48 -23.36
CA SER A 115 -7.22 9.47 -23.19
C SER A 115 -8.15 9.12 -22.03
N ASN A 116 -8.50 10.11 -21.20
CA ASN A 116 -9.19 9.92 -19.92
C ASN A 116 -10.73 10.07 -20.02
N ASP A 117 -11.30 9.98 -21.22
CA ASP A 117 -12.72 10.24 -21.42
C ASP A 117 -13.41 9.17 -22.29
N GLN A 118 -14.53 8.69 -21.74
CA GLN A 118 -15.75 8.22 -22.42
C GLN A 118 -16.02 6.74 -22.72
N HIS A 119 -17.34 6.53 -22.83
CA HIS A 119 -18.19 5.35 -22.77
C HIS A 119 -18.03 4.42 -23.99
N TYR A 120 -17.95 3.11 -23.75
CA TYR A 120 -18.04 2.10 -24.81
C TYR A 120 -19.46 2.09 -25.40
N SER A 121 -19.60 2.30 -26.71
CA SER A 121 -20.88 2.13 -27.41
C SER A 121 -21.01 0.68 -27.89
N VAL A 122 -22.14 0.05 -27.55
CA VAL A 122 -22.48 -1.28 -28.05
C VAL A 122 -22.78 -1.14 -29.55
N VAL A 123 -22.02 -1.85 -30.37
CA VAL A 123 -22.30 -1.93 -31.82
C VAL A 123 -23.49 -2.88 -31.99
N ASP A 124 -24.63 -2.36 -32.45
CA ASP A 124 -25.82 -3.16 -32.71
C ASP A 124 -25.56 -4.05 -33.94
N HIS A 125 -25.29 -5.32 -33.66
CA HIS A 125 -25.17 -6.35 -34.68
C HIS A 125 -26.54 -7.01 -34.80
N GLY A 126 -27.35 -6.49 -35.74
CA GLY A 126 -28.69 -6.96 -36.05
C GLY A 126 -28.81 -8.49 -36.08
N GLU A 127 -30.02 -8.97 -35.78
CA GLU A 127 -30.49 -10.33 -35.39
C GLU A 127 -30.01 -11.56 -36.21
N GLN A 128 -28.74 -11.65 -36.57
CA GLN A 128 -28.13 -12.82 -37.17
C GLN A 128 -27.47 -13.64 -36.07
N GLY A 129 -28.31 -14.46 -35.41
CA GLY A 129 -27.93 -15.58 -34.56
C GLY A 129 -26.74 -15.30 -33.63
N ARG A 130 -27.01 -14.67 -32.48
CA ARG A 130 -26.04 -14.38 -31.42
C ARG A 130 -25.35 -15.68 -30.99
N ARG A 131 -24.24 -16.05 -31.65
CA ARG A 131 -23.39 -17.17 -31.26
C ARG A 131 -22.71 -16.75 -29.96
N GLN A 132 -23.32 -17.19 -28.86
CA GLN A 132 -22.78 -17.01 -27.51
C GLN A 132 -21.65 -18.02 -27.36
N ASP A 133 -20.43 -17.57 -27.68
CA ASP A 133 -19.30 -18.47 -27.89
C ASP A 133 -18.59 -18.85 -26.59
N MET A 134 -18.69 -18.02 -25.53
CA MET A 134 -17.98 -18.26 -24.27
C MET A 134 -18.60 -17.53 -23.07
N THR A 135 -18.28 -18.02 -21.87
CA THR A 135 -18.61 -17.35 -20.60
C THR A 135 -17.72 -16.12 -20.38
N TRP A 136 -18.19 -15.16 -19.58
CA TRP A 136 -17.40 -13.99 -19.23
C TRP A 136 -16.14 -14.36 -18.45
N ARG A 137 -16.17 -15.44 -17.65
CA ARG A 137 -14.97 -16.00 -17.00
C ARG A 137 -13.90 -16.40 -18.02
N GLU A 138 -14.28 -17.00 -19.14
CA GLU A 138 -13.37 -17.33 -20.24
C GLU A 138 -12.92 -16.08 -21.00
N GLY A 139 -13.84 -15.14 -21.26
CA GLY A 139 -13.51 -13.85 -21.86
C GLY A 139 -12.47 -13.08 -21.03
N LEU A 140 -12.60 -13.05 -19.71
CA LEU A 140 -11.63 -12.43 -18.79
C LEU A 140 -10.26 -13.12 -18.82
N ARG A 141 -10.21 -14.45 -18.99
CA ARG A 141 -8.95 -15.18 -19.19
C ARG A 141 -8.30 -14.77 -20.50
N ARG A 142 -9.06 -14.77 -21.60
CA ARG A 142 -8.58 -14.34 -22.92
C ARG A 142 -8.07 -12.88 -22.92
N LEU A 143 -8.80 -11.97 -22.27
CA LEU A 143 -8.35 -10.59 -22.08
C LEU A 143 -7.06 -10.51 -21.26
N ARG A 144 -6.87 -11.37 -20.26
CA ARG A 144 -5.63 -11.43 -19.48
C ARG A 144 -4.45 -11.89 -20.32
N ASP A 145 -4.63 -12.91 -21.15
CA ASP A 145 -3.61 -13.43 -22.08
C ASP A 145 -3.23 -12.36 -23.11
N MET A 146 -4.19 -11.51 -23.48
CA MET A 146 -4.02 -10.31 -24.31
C MET A 146 -3.34 -9.12 -23.60
N GLY A 147 -3.00 -9.26 -22.31
CA GLY A 147 -2.41 -8.19 -21.49
C GLY A 147 -3.40 -7.15 -20.96
N LEU A 148 -4.71 -7.39 -21.08
CA LEU A 148 -5.81 -6.48 -20.77
C LEU A 148 -6.66 -6.90 -19.57
N GLY A 149 -6.03 -7.50 -18.55
CA GLY A 149 -6.72 -7.94 -17.34
C GLY A 149 -7.48 -6.82 -16.60
N VAL A 150 -8.48 -7.20 -15.81
CA VAL A 150 -9.09 -6.30 -14.81
C VAL A 150 -8.01 -6.00 -13.77
N GLY A 151 -7.75 -4.72 -13.54
CA GLY A 151 -6.71 -4.30 -12.60
C GLY A 151 -6.99 -4.89 -11.22
N GLN A 152 -6.02 -5.60 -10.65
CA GLN A 152 -6.08 -5.92 -9.23
C GLN A 152 -6.08 -4.61 -8.44
N VAL A 153 -6.77 -4.59 -7.29
CA VAL A 153 -6.74 -3.47 -6.33
C VAL A 153 -5.29 -3.11 -5.93
N LEU A 154 -4.39 -4.10 -5.96
CA LEU A 154 -2.94 -3.93 -5.77
C LEU A 154 -2.15 -3.73 -7.07
N GLY A 155 -2.79 -3.13 -8.08
CA GLY A 155 -2.31 -2.75 -9.42
C GLY A 155 -0.98 -3.30 -9.92
N ARG A 156 -0.98 -3.92 -11.11
CA ARG A 156 0.21 -4.03 -11.97
C ARG A 156 0.55 -2.64 -12.53
N LYS A 157 1.02 -1.71 -11.69
CA LYS A 157 1.81 -0.58 -12.20
C LYS A 157 3.12 -1.15 -12.76
N GLY A 158 3.68 -0.50 -13.77
CA GLY A 158 5.03 -0.84 -14.24
C GLY A 158 5.99 -0.79 -13.06
N HIS A 159 6.63 -1.90 -12.75
CA HIS A 159 7.55 -2.01 -11.63
C HIS A 159 8.98 -1.82 -12.15
N MET A 160 9.72 -0.89 -11.54
CA MET A 160 11.16 -0.75 -11.72
C MET A 160 11.87 -1.34 -10.49
N PRO A 161 12.81 -2.28 -10.66
CA PRO A 161 13.56 -2.85 -9.55
C PRO A 161 14.27 -1.77 -8.73
N MET A 162 14.31 -1.93 -7.40
CA MET A 162 14.89 -0.96 -6.46
C MET A 162 16.32 -0.57 -6.81
N GLU A 163 17.13 -1.55 -7.21
CA GLU A 163 18.53 -1.33 -7.60
C GLU A 163 18.68 -0.39 -8.79
N ARG A 164 17.66 -0.30 -9.66
CA ARG A 164 17.67 0.51 -10.88
C ARG A 164 17.04 1.89 -10.69
N ARG A 165 16.46 2.18 -9.52
CA ARG A 165 15.84 3.47 -9.24
C ARG A 165 16.92 4.51 -8.92
N GLN A 166 16.65 5.77 -9.23
CA GLN A 166 17.54 6.87 -8.88
C GLN A 166 17.74 6.91 -7.35
N GLN A 167 18.99 6.96 -6.92
CA GLN A 167 19.39 7.02 -5.52
C GLN A 167 19.87 8.43 -5.16
N GLY A 168 19.82 8.74 -3.86
CA GLY A 168 20.40 9.96 -3.33
C GLY A 168 21.93 9.89 -3.26
N LEU A 169 22.55 11.05 -3.03
CA LEU A 169 23.97 11.17 -2.73
C LEU A 169 24.31 10.50 -1.39
N HIS A 170 25.58 10.12 -1.23
CA HIS A 170 26.07 9.58 0.04
C HIS A 170 26.05 10.66 1.14
N TYR A 171 25.90 10.25 2.41
CA TYR A 171 25.81 11.20 3.53
C TYR A 171 27.02 12.16 3.57
N ASN A 172 28.23 11.64 3.37
CA ASN A 172 29.45 12.46 3.41
C ASN A 172 29.46 13.52 2.30
N GLU A 173 29.05 13.14 1.08
CA GLU A 173 28.95 14.06 -0.07
C GLU A 173 27.87 15.12 0.18
N LEU A 174 26.74 14.74 0.77
CA LEU A 174 25.69 15.68 1.17
C LEU A 174 26.21 16.69 2.17
N VAL A 175 26.97 16.23 3.16
CA VAL A 175 27.54 17.06 4.23
C VAL A 175 28.56 18.03 3.64
N GLU A 176 29.45 17.57 2.75
CA GLU A 176 30.40 18.40 2.01
C GLU A 176 29.71 19.46 1.12
N GLY A 177 28.57 19.13 0.53
CA GLY A 177 27.76 20.06 -0.27
C GLY A 177 26.94 21.09 0.55
N LEU A 178 26.99 21.06 1.88
CA LEU A 178 26.24 22.00 2.72
C LEU A 178 26.89 23.39 2.73
N GLY A 179 26.11 24.42 2.37
CA GLY A 179 26.52 25.81 2.56
C GLY A 179 26.78 26.16 4.04
N GLY A 180 27.65 27.16 4.29
CA GLY A 180 28.21 27.46 5.62
C GLY A 180 27.19 27.54 6.76
N LYS A 181 26.08 28.26 6.61
CA LYS A 181 25.03 28.37 7.65
C LYS A 181 24.37 27.02 7.99
N LYS A 182 24.22 26.12 7.01
CA LYS A 182 23.65 24.78 7.24
C LYS A 182 24.68 23.85 7.89
N ARG A 183 25.94 23.95 7.48
CA ARG A 183 27.08 23.22 8.07
C ARG A 183 27.25 23.58 9.55
N GLU A 184 27.29 24.87 9.89
CA GLU A 184 27.38 25.34 11.28
C GLU A 184 26.22 24.87 12.16
N ARG A 185 25.00 24.81 11.61
CA ARG A 185 23.83 24.26 12.33
C ARG A 185 23.97 22.77 12.57
N LEU A 186 24.47 22.02 11.59
CA LEU A 186 24.72 20.59 11.72
C LEU A 186 25.78 20.31 12.79
N ASP A 187 26.91 21.02 12.74
CA ASP A 187 28.01 20.87 13.71
C ASP A 187 27.53 21.19 15.13
N ARG A 188 26.71 22.23 15.30
CA ARG A 188 26.07 22.55 16.59
C ARG A 188 25.11 21.46 17.06
N HIS A 189 24.32 20.88 16.17
CA HIS A 189 23.41 19.78 16.51
C HIS A 189 24.16 18.51 16.91
N LEU A 190 25.26 18.19 16.22
CA LEU A 190 26.11 17.05 16.55
C LEU A 190 26.79 17.24 17.91
N ALA A 191 27.29 18.45 18.20
CA ALA A 191 27.84 18.79 19.52
C ALA A 191 26.81 18.70 20.65
N MET A 192 25.58 19.22 20.43
CA MET A 192 24.47 19.08 21.38
C MET A 192 24.06 17.63 21.59
N LYS A 193 24.00 16.82 20.53
CA LYS A 193 23.63 15.41 20.63
C LYS A 193 24.69 14.61 21.39
N ALA A 194 25.98 14.88 21.16
CA ALA A 194 27.06 14.29 21.93
C ALA A 194 26.96 14.64 23.42
N ALA A 195 26.66 15.90 23.76
CA ALA A 195 26.45 16.33 25.14
C ALA A 195 25.17 15.77 25.79
N GLY A 196 24.08 15.63 25.02
CA GLY A 196 22.79 15.11 25.51
C GLY A 196 22.72 13.59 25.65
N VAL A 197 23.56 12.84 24.92
CA VAL A 197 23.74 11.39 25.13
C VAL A 197 24.39 11.11 26.49
N GLU A 198 25.13 12.07 27.05
CA GLU A 198 25.69 11.98 28.41
C GLU A 198 24.70 12.41 29.51
N SER A 199 23.60 13.12 29.20
CA SER A 199 22.75 13.74 30.25
C SER A 199 21.62 12.86 30.80
N GLY A 200 21.22 11.77 30.13
CA GLY A 200 20.17 10.85 30.61
C GLY A 200 18.78 11.50 30.85
N GLU A 201 18.61 12.78 30.50
CA GLU A 201 17.47 13.63 30.86
C GLU A 201 16.15 13.16 30.24
N THR A 202 16.21 12.47 29.10
CA THR A 202 15.01 11.99 28.41
C THR A 202 14.38 10.82 29.15
N ASP A 203 15.18 9.86 29.61
CA ASP A 203 14.69 8.75 30.43
C ASP A 203 14.26 9.24 31.82
N ALA A 204 14.98 10.21 32.40
CA ALA A 204 14.61 10.84 33.66
C ALA A 204 13.25 11.57 33.58
N PHE A 205 12.95 12.25 32.47
CA PHE A 205 11.66 12.92 32.26
C PHE A 205 10.48 11.93 32.19
N TYR A 206 10.61 10.85 31.41
CA TYR A 206 9.54 9.84 31.31
C TYR A 206 9.37 9.04 32.61
N ASN A 207 10.45 8.82 33.36
CA ASN A 207 10.39 8.19 34.68
C ASN A 207 9.76 9.12 35.73
N ALA A 208 10.06 10.42 35.72
CA ALA A 208 9.44 11.38 36.64
C ALA A 208 7.93 11.54 36.39
N MET A 209 7.49 11.54 35.12
CA MET A 209 6.07 11.52 34.76
C MET A 209 5.37 10.22 35.16
N ALA A 210 6.09 9.09 35.19
CA ALA A 210 5.58 7.81 35.67
C ALA A 210 5.32 7.81 37.17
N ASP A 211 6.20 8.46 37.94
CA ASP A 211 6.14 8.51 39.40
C ASP A 211 5.10 9.52 39.92
N GLN A 212 4.79 10.57 39.15
CA GLN A 212 3.77 11.58 39.49
C GLN A 212 2.34 11.12 39.18
N GLY A 213 2.00 9.85 39.46
CA GLY A 213 0.72 9.21 39.13
C GLY A 213 -0.47 10.17 39.10
N ILE A 214 -1.26 10.10 38.02
CA ILE A 214 -2.42 10.96 37.78
C ILE A 214 -3.32 10.92 39.03
N PRO A 215 -3.60 12.06 39.69
CA PRO A 215 -4.41 12.08 40.91
C PRO A 215 -5.81 11.52 40.63
N GLU A 216 -6.30 10.69 41.56
CA GLU A 216 -7.63 10.07 41.57
C GLU A 216 -8.78 11.09 41.46
#